data_AF-A0A2X3GT43-F1
#
_entry.id   AF-A0A2X3GT43-F1
#
_cell.length_a   1.000
_cell.length_b   1.000
_cell.length_c   1.000
_cell.angle_alpha   90.00
_cell.angle_beta   90.00
_cell.angle_gamma   90.00
#
_symmetry.space_group_name_H-M   'P 1'
#
loop_
_entity.id
_entity.type
_entity.pdbx_description
1 polymer ?
#
loop_
_entity_poly.entity_id
_entity_poly.type
_entity_poly.pdbx_seq_one_letter_code
_entity_poly.pdbx_strand_id
1 'polypeptide(L)'
;MDNGYDVANYTAIDPSYGTMADFDALVTEAKARGIRIVLDMVLNHTSTEHEWFRQSLNKESPYRQFYIWRDGEPDALPNNWRSKFGGNAWQWHADSGQYYLHLFAIEQADLNWENPAVRAELKKVCEFWADRGVDGLRLDVVNLISKDQTFPCDLDGDGRRFYTDGPRVHEFLQEMSRDVFTPRNLMTVGEMSSTSLEHCQQYAALDGRELSMTFNFHHLKVDYPGGEKWTLARPDYVALKALFRHWQQGMHNRAWNALFWCNHDQPRIVSRFGDEGEYRVTAAKMLAMVLHGMQGTPYIYQGEEIGMTNPHFSSISDYRDVESHNMFIERAAQGKARTNCWRSSPASRATTAARRCRGTPARTVASATVSRGSALAIITRRSTSRRRWRTPIRCFMPISS
;
A
#
# COMPACT_ATOMS: atom_id res chain seq x y z
N MET A 1 1.84 -11.38 10.10
CA MET A 1 0.91 -12.19 9.28
C MET A 1 0.57 -11.50 7.96
N ASP A 2 0.93 -10.23 7.78
CA ASP A 2 0.83 -9.52 6.50
C ASP A 2 2.13 -8.75 6.19
N ASN A 3 3.27 -9.48 6.19
CA ASN A 3 4.61 -8.92 5.90
C ASN A 3 5.04 -7.66 6.68
N GLY A 4 4.41 -7.34 7.81
CA GLY A 4 4.71 -6.15 8.64
C GLY A 4 3.57 -5.13 8.76
N TYR A 5 2.50 -5.26 7.96
CA TYR A 5 1.34 -4.35 8.01
C TYR A 5 0.42 -4.60 9.22
N ASP A 6 0.56 -5.75 9.89
CA ASP A 6 -0.01 -6.02 11.21
C ASP A 6 0.89 -5.49 12.34
N VAL A 7 0.87 -4.18 12.57
CA VAL A 7 1.78 -3.52 13.54
C VAL A 7 1.36 -3.83 14.99
N ALA A 8 2.23 -4.53 15.73
CA ALA A 8 2.04 -4.84 17.16
C ALA A 8 2.68 -3.80 18.11
N ASN A 9 3.66 -3.03 17.62
CA ASN A 9 4.25 -1.92 18.36
C ASN A 9 4.82 -0.87 17.39
N TYR A 10 4.20 0.31 17.37
CA TYR A 10 4.59 1.40 16.48
C TYR A 10 5.97 2.01 16.74
N THR A 11 6.53 1.87 17.94
CA THR A 11 7.78 2.54 18.35
C THR A 11 8.95 1.58 18.54
N ALA A 12 8.80 0.36 18.05
CA ALA A 12 9.83 -0.66 18.03
C ALA A 12 10.16 -1.10 16.59
N ILE A 13 11.39 -1.55 16.38
CA ILE A 13 11.80 -2.22 15.15
C ILE A 13 11.61 -3.72 15.35
N ASP A 14 11.03 -4.42 14.36
CA ASP A 14 10.95 -5.88 14.40
C ASP A 14 12.38 -6.47 14.46
N PRO A 15 12.68 -7.32 15.47
CA PRO A 15 14.03 -7.85 15.69
C PRO A 15 14.64 -8.60 14.50
N SER A 16 13.83 -9.07 13.56
CA SER A 16 14.28 -9.71 12.32
C SER A 16 14.93 -8.74 11.33
N TYR A 17 14.68 -7.43 11.46
CA TYR A 17 15.33 -6.38 10.67
C TYR A 17 16.52 -5.74 11.40
N GLY A 18 16.55 -5.80 12.73
CA GLY A 18 17.65 -5.27 13.54
C GLY A 18 17.15 -4.59 14.81
N THR A 19 17.94 -3.64 15.30
CA THR A 19 17.68 -2.88 16.52
C THR A 19 17.32 -1.43 16.20
N MET A 20 16.83 -0.71 17.21
CA MET A 20 16.63 0.74 17.09
C MET A 20 17.95 1.50 16.81
N ALA A 21 19.08 0.99 17.32
CA ALA A 21 20.39 1.58 17.03
C ALA A 21 20.80 1.39 15.56
N ASP A 22 20.45 0.25 14.95
CA ASP A 22 20.68 0.02 13.51
C ASP A 22 19.85 0.98 12.67
N PHE A 23 18.61 1.26 13.09
CA PHE A 23 17.77 2.27 12.45
C PHE A 23 18.38 3.68 12.55
N ASP A 24 18.85 4.08 13.73
CA ASP A 24 19.49 5.38 13.93
C ASP A 24 20.76 5.53 13.07
N ALA A 25 21.54 4.44 12.94
CA ALA A 25 22.69 4.38 12.05
C ALA A 25 22.28 4.52 10.58
N LEU A 26 21.21 3.84 10.14
CA LEU A 26 20.65 3.97 8.79
C LEU A 26 20.25 5.42 8.48
N VAL A 27 19.52 6.07 9.39
CA VAL A 27 19.09 7.47 9.22
C VAL A 27 20.29 8.41 9.10
N THR A 28 21.29 8.23 9.98
CA THR A 28 22.54 9.00 9.95
C THR A 28 23.28 8.84 8.62
N GLU A 29 23.52 7.60 8.19
CA GLU A 29 24.26 7.29 6.97
C GLU A 29 23.50 7.75 5.70
N ALA A 30 22.18 7.63 5.68
CA ALA A 30 21.35 8.12 4.58
C ALA A 30 21.46 9.65 4.45
N LYS A 31 21.35 10.38 5.57
CA LYS A 31 21.48 11.84 5.60
C LYS A 31 22.85 12.30 5.16
N ALA A 32 23.92 11.63 5.60
CA ALA A 32 25.29 11.93 5.16
C ALA A 32 25.46 11.81 3.62
N ARG A 33 24.61 11.02 2.96
CA ARG A 33 24.58 10.83 1.49
C ARG A 33 23.51 11.67 0.78
N GLY A 34 22.83 12.56 1.51
CA GLY A 34 21.73 13.38 0.98
C GLY A 34 20.48 12.57 0.61
N ILE A 35 20.33 11.36 1.18
CA ILE A 35 19.15 10.49 1.03
C ILE A 35 18.21 10.77 2.20
N ARG A 36 16.92 10.84 1.91
CA ARG A 36 15.86 11.08 2.88
C ARG A 36 15.16 9.77 3.18
N ILE A 37 14.77 9.55 4.43
CA ILE A 37 14.09 8.32 4.86
C ILE A 37 12.60 8.61 5.00
N VAL A 38 11.79 7.77 4.36
CA VAL A 38 10.34 7.77 4.48
C VAL A 38 9.94 6.42 5.05
N LEU A 39 9.11 6.43 6.09
CA LEU A 39 8.57 5.21 6.68
C LEU A 39 7.16 4.95 6.18
N ASP A 40 6.83 3.66 6.05
CA ASP A 40 5.45 3.23 5.93
C ASP A 40 4.76 3.36 7.29
N MET A 41 3.52 3.86 7.28
CA MET A 41 2.78 4.19 8.48
C MET A 41 1.35 3.71 8.34
N VAL A 42 1.05 2.60 9.02
CA VAL A 42 -0.24 1.91 8.98
C VAL A 42 -1.11 2.41 10.13
N LEU A 43 -1.99 3.37 9.85
CA LEU A 43 -2.81 4.02 10.89
C LEU A 43 -4.30 3.64 10.83
N ASN A 44 -4.72 2.84 9.86
CA ASN A 44 -6.11 2.37 9.77
C ASN A 44 -6.41 1.27 10.81
N HIS A 45 -5.46 0.39 11.05
CA HIS A 45 -5.61 -0.78 11.91
C HIS A 45 -4.29 -1.08 12.64
N THR A 46 -4.36 -1.90 13.70
CA THR A 46 -3.18 -2.50 14.35
C THR A 46 -3.28 -4.01 14.33
N SER A 47 -2.19 -4.70 14.67
CA SER A 47 -2.27 -6.11 15.03
C SER A 47 -3.21 -6.31 16.23
N THR A 48 -3.90 -7.46 16.28
CA THR A 48 -4.60 -7.93 17.50
C THR A 48 -3.63 -8.26 18.63
N GLU A 49 -2.33 -8.41 18.35
CA GLU A 49 -1.28 -8.50 19.37
C GLU A 49 -0.84 -7.14 19.91
N HIS A 50 -1.31 -6.03 19.33
CA HIS A 50 -1.00 -4.68 19.83
C HIS A 50 -1.59 -4.49 21.24
N GLU A 51 -0.81 -3.86 22.12
CA GLU A 51 -1.19 -3.65 23.52
C GLU A 51 -2.55 -2.97 23.66
N TRP A 52 -2.84 -1.96 22.82
CA TRP A 52 -4.16 -1.33 22.75
C TRP A 52 -5.29 -2.33 22.49
N PHE A 53 -5.13 -3.27 21.55
CA PHE A 53 -6.16 -4.26 21.24
C PHE A 53 -6.33 -5.24 22.41
N ARG A 54 -5.22 -5.75 22.95
CA ARG A 54 -5.24 -6.66 24.10
C ARG A 54 -5.94 -6.04 25.31
N GLN A 55 -5.68 -4.76 25.58
CA GLN A 55 -6.40 -4.03 26.63
C GLN A 55 -7.88 -3.79 26.28
N SER A 56 -8.20 -3.59 25.00
CA SER A 56 -9.57 -3.39 24.53
C SER A 56 -10.47 -4.62 24.69
N LEU A 57 -9.90 -5.82 24.88
CA LEU A 57 -10.66 -7.04 25.15
C LEU A 57 -11.48 -6.94 26.45
N ASN A 58 -10.99 -6.17 27.43
CA ASN A 58 -11.75 -5.79 28.61
C ASN A 58 -12.69 -4.61 28.27
N LYS A 59 -14.01 -4.80 28.43
CA LYS A 59 -15.04 -3.77 28.15
C LYS A 59 -14.89 -2.51 28.99
N GLU A 60 -14.36 -2.62 30.19
CA GLU A 60 -14.16 -1.50 31.12
C GLU A 60 -12.84 -0.74 30.85
N SER A 61 -12.00 -1.25 29.96
CA SER A 61 -10.72 -0.62 29.63
C SER A 61 -10.94 0.70 28.88
N PRO A 62 -10.15 1.76 29.15
CA PRO A 62 -10.16 2.96 28.34
C PRO A 62 -9.80 2.68 26.86
N TYR A 63 -9.05 1.60 26.60
CA TYR A 63 -8.72 1.16 25.25
C TYR A 63 -9.87 0.45 24.54
N ARG A 64 -11.00 0.17 25.20
CA ARG A 64 -12.18 -0.43 24.55
C ARG A 64 -12.62 0.40 23.33
N GLN A 65 -12.59 1.72 23.47
CA GLN A 65 -13.00 2.67 22.44
C GLN A 65 -11.91 2.95 21.39
N PHE A 66 -10.75 2.28 21.46
CA PHE A 66 -9.72 2.41 20.42
C PHE A 66 -10.07 1.62 19.17
N TYR A 67 -10.96 0.64 19.26
CA TYR A 67 -11.37 -0.22 18.15
C TYR A 67 -12.89 -0.14 17.96
N ILE A 68 -13.34 -0.61 16.80
CA ILE A 68 -14.74 -0.59 16.42
C ILE A 68 -15.39 -1.91 16.85
N TRP A 69 -16.10 -1.87 17.98
CA TRP A 69 -16.87 -2.99 18.51
C TRP A 69 -18.37 -2.83 18.25
N ARG A 70 -19.06 -3.92 17.92
CA ARG A 70 -20.51 -3.93 17.72
C ARG A 70 -21.15 -5.15 18.39
N ASP A 71 -22.34 -4.92 18.94
CA ASP A 71 -23.20 -5.99 19.43
C ASP A 71 -23.69 -6.85 18.26
N GLY A 72 -23.93 -8.11 18.54
CA GLY A 72 -24.44 -9.09 17.60
C GLY A 72 -24.55 -10.46 18.26
N GLU A 73 -25.03 -11.42 17.51
CA GLU A 73 -25.01 -12.83 17.88
C GLU A 73 -24.04 -13.58 16.95
N PRO A 74 -23.48 -14.75 17.32
CA PRO A 74 -22.56 -15.51 16.47
C PRO A 74 -23.05 -15.75 15.03
N ASP A 75 -24.37 -15.82 14.85
CA ASP A 75 -25.01 -16.02 13.53
C ASP A 75 -25.64 -14.74 12.95
N ALA A 76 -25.55 -13.60 13.66
CA ALA A 76 -26.10 -12.31 13.26
C ALA A 76 -25.01 -11.24 13.21
N LEU A 77 -24.44 -11.07 12.02
CA LEU A 77 -23.39 -10.09 11.73
C LEU A 77 -23.92 -8.65 11.86
N PRO A 78 -23.09 -7.68 12.29
CA PRO A 78 -23.51 -6.28 12.41
C PRO A 78 -23.97 -5.67 11.08
N ASN A 79 -23.30 -6.04 9.98
CA ASN A 79 -23.72 -5.75 8.61
C ASN A 79 -23.06 -6.75 7.63
N ASN A 80 -23.29 -6.56 6.33
CA ASN A 80 -22.81 -7.44 5.26
C ASN A 80 -21.49 -6.98 4.60
N TRP A 81 -20.70 -6.11 5.24
CA TRP A 81 -19.42 -5.68 4.68
C TRP A 81 -18.44 -6.85 4.54
N ARG A 82 -17.64 -6.81 3.47
CA ARG A 82 -16.66 -7.87 3.17
C ARG A 82 -15.24 -7.39 3.42
N SER A 83 -14.42 -8.28 3.99
CA SER A 83 -12.98 -8.04 4.09
C SER A 83 -12.33 -8.07 2.71
N LYS A 84 -11.29 -7.26 2.53
CA LYS A 84 -10.47 -7.26 1.30
C LYS A 84 -9.73 -8.56 1.06
N PHE A 85 -9.53 -9.39 2.09
CA PHE A 85 -8.86 -10.70 1.99
C PHE A 85 -9.83 -11.89 1.98
N GLY A 86 -11.12 -11.63 1.74
CA GLY A 86 -12.17 -12.64 1.69
C GLY A 86 -12.92 -12.80 3.00
N GLY A 87 -14.11 -13.38 2.95
CA GLY A 87 -15.01 -13.49 4.10
C GLY A 87 -15.69 -12.17 4.51
N ASN A 88 -16.22 -12.16 5.73
CA ASN A 88 -16.87 -11.00 6.33
C ASN A 88 -15.83 -10.06 6.99
N ALA A 89 -16.17 -8.78 7.12
CA ALA A 89 -15.30 -7.78 7.78
C ALA A 89 -15.43 -7.73 9.31
N TRP A 90 -16.23 -8.62 9.91
CA TRP A 90 -16.48 -8.68 11.35
C TRP A 90 -16.06 -10.03 11.91
N GLN A 91 -15.27 -9.99 12.98
CA GLN A 91 -14.83 -11.18 13.70
C GLN A 91 -15.51 -11.25 15.07
N TRP A 92 -16.18 -12.37 15.35
CA TRP A 92 -16.79 -12.64 16.66
C TRP A 92 -15.71 -12.86 17.72
N HIS A 93 -15.86 -12.19 18.87
CA HIS A 93 -15.03 -12.39 20.05
C HIS A 93 -15.90 -12.85 21.23
N ALA A 94 -15.85 -14.16 21.49
CA ALA A 94 -16.77 -14.85 22.38
C ALA A 94 -16.77 -14.29 23.81
N ASP A 95 -15.60 -13.99 24.38
CA ASP A 95 -15.48 -13.51 25.76
C ASP A 95 -16.15 -12.14 25.95
N SER A 96 -16.17 -11.32 24.90
CA SER A 96 -16.88 -10.04 24.94
C SER A 96 -18.32 -10.11 24.42
N GLY A 97 -18.73 -11.21 23.78
CA GLY A 97 -20.03 -11.31 23.13
C GLY A 97 -20.27 -10.21 22.09
N GLN A 98 -19.23 -9.80 21.37
CA GLN A 98 -19.28 -8.70 20.40
C GLN A 98 -18.38 -9.02 19.21
N TYR A 99 -18.65 -8.34 18.09
CA TYR A 99 -17.79 -8.32 16.92
C TYR A 99 -16.82 -7.15 16.96
N TYR A 100 -15.62 -7.32 16.43
CA TYR A 100 -14.75 -6.21 16.06
C TYR A 100 -14.60 -6.13 14.54
N LEU A 101 -14.43 -4.90 14.02
CA LEU A 101 -14.21 -4.66 12.60
C LEU A 101 -12.76 -4.96 12.21
N HIS A 102 -12.59 -5.67 11.10
CA HIS A 102 -11.33 -5.85 10.38
C HIS A 102 -11.58 -5.74 8.86
N LEU A 103 -11.15 -4.65 8.23
CA LEU A 103 -11.29 -4.49 6.78
C LEU A 103 -10.33 -5.39 5.99
N PHE A 104 -9.31 -5.93 6.65
CA PHE A 104 -8.24 -6.77 6.09
C PHE A 104 -8.23 -8.14 6.79
N ALA A 105 -7.05 -8.65 7.16
CA ALA A 105 -6.93 -9.92 7.89
C ALA A 105 -7.61 -9.84 9.26
N ILE A 106 -7.96 -11.00 9.83
CA ILE A 106 -8.60 -11.07 11.15
C ILE A 106 -7.70 -10.44 12.22
N GLU A 107 -6.38 -10.59 12.08
CA GLU A 107 -5.38 -10.02 12.96
C GLU A 107 -5.19 -8.49 12.78
N GLN A 108 -5.86 -7.84 11.83
CA GLN A 108 -5.77 -6.41 11.55
C GLN A 108 -7.04 -5.68 12.01
N ALA A 109 -7.13 -5.40 13.30
CA ALA A 109 -8.31 -4.74 13.90
C ALA A 109 -8.31 -3.24 13.61
N ASP A 110 -9.41 -2.74 13.03
CA ASP A 110 -9.58 -1.35 12.64
C ASP A 110 -9.65 -0.40 13.85
N LEU A 111 -8.82 0.65 13.81
CA LEU A 111 -8.83 1.71 14.80
C LEU A 111 -10.05 2.62 14.62
N ASN A 112 -10.61 3.05 15.74
CA ASN A 112 -11.73 3.97 15.79
C ASN A 112 -11.27 5.44 15.75
N TRP A 113 -11.12 5.99 14.55
CA TRP A 113 -10.68 7.37 14.35
C TRP A 113 -11.65 8.44 14.84
N GLU A 114 -12.93 8.10 15.10
CA GLU A 114 -13.86 9.03 15.73
C GLU A 114 -13.43 9.39 17.15
N ASN A 115 -12.71 8.48 17.83
CA ASN A 115 -12.19 8.70 19.17
C ASN A 115 -10.96 9.63 19.14
N PRO A 116 -11.03 10.84 19.73
CA PRO A 116 -9.91 11.77 19.75
C PRO A 116 -8.68 11.23 20.51
N ALA A 117 -8.86 10.31 21.45
CA ALA A 117 -7.73 9.68 22.14
C ALA A 117 -6.90 8.81 21.19
N VAL A 118 -7.55 8.10 20.25
CA VAL A 118 -6.84 7.33 19.20
C VAL A 118 -6.02 8.28 18.35
N ARG A 119 -6.64 9.35 17.83
CA ARG A 119 -5.92 10.33 16.99
C ARG A 119 -4.76 10.99 17.75
N ALA A 120 -4.91 11.26 19.04
CA ALA A 120 -3.83 11.78 19.87
C ALA A 120 -2.65 10.79 20.01
N GLU A 121 -2.90 9.50 20.22
CA GLU A 121 -1.83 8.49 20.27
C GLU A 121 -1.15 8.30 18.90
N LEU A 122 -1.91 8.31 17.80
CA LEU A 122 -1.35 8.21 16.45
C LEU A 122 -0.47 9.42 16.10
N LYS A 123 -0.80 10.63 16.60
CA LYS A 123 0.09 11.79 16.48
C LYS A 123 1.42 11.50 17.17
N LYS A 124 1.42 11.05 18.43
CA LYS A 124 2.66 10.72 19.17
C LYS A 124 3.53 9.70 18.44
N VAL A 125 2.93 8.72 17.77
CA VAL A 125 3.65 7.75 16.92
C VAL A 125 4.37 8.46 15.77
N CYS A 126 3.67 9.31 15.01
CA CYS A 126 4.25 10.06 13.91
C CYS A 126 5.36 11.02 14.40
N GLU A 127 5.15 11.67 15.54
CA GLU A 127 6.10 12.56 16.19
C GLU A 127 7.38 11.81 16.60
N PHE A 128 7.25 10.64 17.22
CA PHE A 128 8.37 9.80 17.63
C PHE A 128 9.34 9.52 16.47
N TRP A 129 8.81 9.12 15.31
CA TRP A 129 9.64 8.80 14.15
C TRP A 129 10.24 10.04 13.49
N ALA A 130 9.46 11.11 13.39
CA ALA A 130 9.93 12.38 12.85
C ALA A 130 11.06 12.99 13.71
N ASP A 131 10.91 12.97 15.03
CA ASP A 131 11.90 13.48 15.98
C ASP A 131 13.17 12.59 15.98
N ARG A 132 13.06 11.33 15.55
CA ARG A 132 14.17 10.42 15.27
C ARG A 132 14.81 10.61 13.89
N GLY A 133 14.32 11.58 13.13
CA GLY A 133 14.95 12.05 11.90
C GLY A 133 14.39 11.47 10.61
N VAL A 134 13.22 10.83 10.65
CA VAL A 134 12.44 10.48 9.46
C VAL A 134 11.97 11.75 8.75
N ASP A 135 12.07 11.76 7.42
CA ASP A 135 11.78 12.94 6.58
C ASP A 135 10.40 12.90 5.92
N GLY A 136 9.67 11.79 6.07
CA GLY A 136 8.34 11.65 5.52
C GLY A 136 7.65 10.34 5.89
N LEU A 137 6.36 10.28 5.56
CA LEU A 137 5.49 9.15 5.89
C LEU A 137 4.69 8.73 4.64
N ARG A 138 4.70 7.44 4.33
CA ARG A 138 3.76 6.81 3.41
C ARG A 138 2.62 6.26 4.24
N LEU A 139 1.42 6.82 4.08
CA LEU A 139 0.25 6.46 4.90
C LEU A 139 -0.54 5.35 4.19
N ASP A 140 -0.49 4.15 4.75
CA ASP A 140 -1.17 2.97 4.22
C ASP A 140 -2.69 3.12 4.28
N VAL A 141 -3.36 2.83 3.17
CA VAL A 141 -4.83 2.82 3.00
C VAL A 141 -5.56 3.93 3.77
N VAL A 142 -4.95 5.12 3.81
CA VAL A 142 -5.34 6.19 4.74
C VAL A 142 -6.72 6.73 4.42
N ASN A 143 -7.21 6.50 3.20
CA ASN A 143 -8.56 6.88 2.82
C ASN A 143 -9.67 6.02 3.41
N LEU A 144 -9.34 5.01 4.22
CA LEU A 144 -10.31 4.12 4.85
C LEU A 144 -10.58 4.47 6.32
N ILE A 145 -9.87 5.46 6.88
CA ILE A 145 -9.88 5.74 8.33
C ILE A 145 -11.23 6.27 8.84
N SER A 146 -12.02 6.92 7.99
CA SER A 146 -13.34 7.45 8.35
C SER A 146 -14.44 6.49 7.90
N LYS A 147 -15.21 5.97 8.85
CA LYS A 147 -16.34 5.07 8.60
C LYS A 147 -17.65 5.82 8.78
N ASP A 148 -18.67 5.44 8.02
CA ASP A 148 -20.06 5.84 8.28
C ASP A 148 -20.50 5.27 9.62
N GLN A 149 -20.88 6.16 10.54
CA GLN A 149 -21.21 5.78 11.91
C GLN A 149 -22.56 5.08 12.06
N THR A 150 -23.37 5.03 11.00
CA THR A 150 -24.60 4.23 10.96
C THR A 150 -24.35 2.76 10.61
N PHE A 151 -23.14 2.43 10.11
CA PHE A 151 -22.72 1.07 9.73
C PHE A 151 -23.75 0.29 8.88
N PRO A 152 -24.30 0.88 7.80
CA PRO A 152 -25.41 0.27 7.06
C PRO A 152 -24.97 -0.96 6.27
N CYS A 153 -25.91 -1.86 6.00
CA CYS A 153 -25.70 -2.90 5.00
C CYS A 153 -25.54 -2.29 3.60
N ASP A 154 -24.64 -2.86 2.80
CA ASP A 154 -24.45 -2.52 1.40
C ASP A 154 -25.18 -3.53 0.51
N LEU A 155 -26.32 -3.14 -0.07
CA LEU A 155 -27.12 -4.02 -0.93
C LEU A 155 -26.63 -4.07 -2.38
N ASP A 156 -25.79 -3.13 -2.82
CA ASP A 156 -25.27 -3.08 -4.21
C ASP A 156 -23.73 -3.22 -4.29
N GLY A 157 -23.08 -3.56 -3.17
CA GLY A 157 -21.63 -3.60 -3.09
C GLY A 157 -21.13 -4.47 -1.94
N ASP A 158 -19.92 -4.15 -1.46
CA ASP A 158 -19.22 -4.91 -0.43
C ASP A 158 -18.94 -4.09 0.84
N GLY A 159 -19.59 -2.94 0.98
CA GLY A 159 -19.41 -2.02 2.10
C GLY A 159 -18.46 -0.86 1.82
N ARG A 160 -17.62 -0.93 0.78
CA ARG A 160 -16.54 0.05 0.57
C ARG A 160 -16.99 1.49 0.47
N ARG A 161 -18.20 1.75 -0.04
CA ARG A 161 -18.77 3.09 -0.17
C ARG A 161 -18.98 3.80 1.17
N PHE A 162 -19.05 3.05 2.26
CA PHE A 162 -19.32 3.56 3.61
C PHE A 162 -18.05 3.83 4.43
N TYR A 163 -16.87 3.49 3.89
CA TYR A 163 -15.61 3.75 4.59
C TYR A 163 -14.50 4.28 3.68
N THR A 164 -14.63 4.15 2.36
CA THR A 164 -13.67 4.70 1.40
C THR A 164 -13.97 6.17 1.17
N ASP A 165 -12.96 7.02 1.37
CA ASP A 165 -13.11 8.47 1.30
C ASP A 165 -14.25 8.97 2.22
N GLY A 166 -14.34 8.37 3.42
CA GLY A 166 -15.46 8.56 4.34
C GLY A 166 -15.68 10.00 4.83
N PRO A 167 -16.81 10.26 5.51
CA PRO A 167 -17.34 11.61 5.70
C PRO A 167 -16.41 12.59 6.42
N ARG A 168 -15.50 12.08 7.25
CA ARG A 168 -14.57 12.88 8.06
C ARG A 168 -13.09 12.66 7.69
N VAL A 169 -12.81 11.96 6.59
CA VAL A 169 -11.42 11.62 6.21
C VAL A 169 -10.55 12.86 6.02
N HIS A 170 -11.07 13.88 5.32
CA HIS A 170 -10.37 15.14 5.07
C HIS A 170 -10.18 15.93 6.38
N GLU A 171 -11.18 15.93 7.27
CA GLU A 171 -11.07 16.55 8.59
C GLU A 171 -9.94 15.92 9.40
N PHE A 172 -9.87 14.59 9.46
CA PHE A 172 -8.82 13.88 10.20
C PHE A 172 -7.44 14.10 9.61
N LEU A 173 -7.30 14.15 8.28
CA LEU A 173 -6.00 14.42 7.66
C LEU A 173 -5.55 15.87 7.81
N GLN A 174 -6.46 16.83 7.78
CA GLN A 174 -6.16 18.23 8.11
C GLN A 174 -5.73 18.37 9.58
N GLU A 175 -6.37 17.63 10.49
CA GLU A 175 -5.97 17.56 11.90
C GLU A 175 -4.53 17.04 12.04
N MET A 176 -4.20 15.92 11.38
CA MET A 176 -2.85 15.34 11.40
C MET A 176 -1.81 16.25 10.73
N SER A 177 -2.15 16.91 9.62
CA SER A 177 -1.24 17.81 8.93
C SER A 177 -0.90 19.04 9.76
N ARG A 178 -1.93 19.69 10.32
CA ARG A 178 -1.77 20.87 11.18
C ARG A 178 -0.93 20.55 12.41
N ASP A 179 -1.19 19.41 13.06
CA ASP A 179 -0.60 19.11 14.35
C ASP A 179 0.78 18.43 14.24
N VAL A 180 1.04 17.67 13.16
CA VAL A 180 2.27 16.87 13.03
C VAL A 180 3.01 17.09 11.72
N PHE A 181 2.37 16.92 10.55
CA PHE A 181 3.10 16.84 9.28
C PHE A 181 3.74 18.16 8.87
N THR A 182 2.97 19.25 8.91
CA THR A 182 3.45 20.59 8.55
C THR A 182 4.50 21.12 9.54
N PRO A 183 4.27 21.08 10.87
CA PRO A 183 5.26 21.54 11.85
C PRO A 183 6.62 20.83 11.75
N ARG A 184 6.62 19.56 11.34
CA ARG A 184 7.84 18.74 11.22
C ARG A 184 8.38 18.66 9.79
N ASN A 185 7.78 19.40 8.85
CA ASN A 185 8.18 19.44 7.44
C ASN A 185 8.28 18.02 6.81
N LEU A 186 7.33 17.16 7.16
CA LEU A 186 7.27 15.79 6.66
C LEU A 186 6.71 15.79 5.24
N MET A 187 7.38 15.10 4.33
CA MET A 187 6.77 14.72 3.06
C MET A 187 5.80 13.57 3.30
N THR A 188 4.53 13.73 2.92
CA THR A 188 3.51 12.70 3.12
C THR A 188 2.94 12.21 1.81
N VAL A 189 2.79 10.89 1.69
CA VAL A 189 2.13 10.27 0.55
C VAL A 189 1.06 9.30 1.03
N GLY A 190 -0.18 9.54 0.63
CA GLY A 190 -1.28 8.64 0.98
C GLY A 190 -1.49 7.57 -0.07
N GLU A 191 -1.64 6.33 0.36
CA GLU A 191 -2.11 5.25 -0.50
C GLU A 191 -3.63 5.21 -0.56
N MET A 192 -4.19 5.37 -1.76
CA MET A 192 -5.63 5.40 -1.97
C MET A 192 -6.09 4.14 -2.71
N SER A 193 -6.69 3.19 -1.99
CA SER A 193 -7.03 1.86 -2.54
C SER A 193 -8.06 1.92 -3.70
N SER A 194 -9.06 2.77 -3.54
CA SER A 194 -10.01 3.25 -4.55
C SER A 194 -10.36 4.69 -4.20
N THR A 195 -10.35 5.60 -5.16
CA THR A 195 -10.64 7.02 -4.90
C THR A 195 -11.03 7.73 -6.19
N SER A 196 -11.63 8.91 -6.08
CA SER A 196 -11.90 9.77 -7.24
C SER A 196 -10.77 10.78 -7.47
N LEU A 197 -10.76 11.39 -8.66
CA LEU A 197 -9.86 12.49 -8.95
C LEU A 197 -10.11 13.67 -8.01
N GLU A 198 -11.38 13.96 -7.71
CA GLU A 198 -11.81 15.06 -6.86
C GLU A 198 -11.29 14.90 -5.43
N HIS A 199 -11.36 13.68 -4.88
CA HIS A 199 -10.78 13.41 -3.56
C HIS A 199 -9.25 13.55 -3.58
N CYS A 200 -8.57 13.05 -4.61
CA CYS A 200 -7.12 13.24 -4.75
C CYS A 200 -6.70 14.71 -4.91
N GLN A 201 -7.52 15.54 -5.55
CA GLN A 201 -7.30 16.98 -5.63
C GLN A 201 -7.36 17.64 -4.25
N GLN A 202 -8.20 17.16 -3.35
CA GLN A 202 -8.27 17.63 -1.96
C GLN A 202 -7.12 17.08 -1.12
N TYR A 203 -6.91 15.76 -1.14
CA TYR A 203 -5.86 15.08 -0.37
C TYR A 203 -4.48 15.64 -0.65
N ALA A 204 -4.14 15.87 -1.93
CA ALA A 204 -2.82 16.31 -2.36
C ALA A 204 -2.81 17.75 -2.87
N ALA A 205 -3.74 18.59 -2.38
CA ALA A 205 -3.81 20.00 -2.74
C ALA A 205 -2.46 20.70 -2.55
N LEU A 206 -2.09 21.58 -3.49
CA LEU A 206 -0.78 22.25 -3.48
C LEU A 206 -0.57 23.22 -2.29
N ASP A 207 -1.61 23.49 -1.51
CA ASP A 207 -1.51 24.31 -0.28
C ASP A 207 -1.02 23.53 0.95
N GLY A 208 -0.85 22.21 0.84
CA GLY A 208 -0.28 21.37 1.90
C GLY A 208 -1.20 21.14 3.10
N ARG A 209 -2.50 21.43 2.99
CA ARG A 209 -3.45 21.27 4.10
C ARG A 209 -3.64 19.83 4.59
N GLU A 210 -3.37 18.83 3.74
CA GLU A 210 -3.55 17.41 4.03
C GLU A 210 -2.27 16.63 3.77
N LEU A 211 -2.07 16.13 2.55
CA LEU A 211 -0.93 15.30 2.16
C LEU A 211 -0.09 15.98 1.07
N SER A 212 1.19 15.60 0.95
CA SER A 212 2.03 16.14 -0.13
C SER A 212 1.70 15.55 -1.50
N MET A 213 1.24 14.29 -1.56
CA MET A 213 0.84 13.60 -2.80
C MET A 213 0.00 12.36 -2.52
N THR A 214 -0.61 11.79 -3.56
CA THR A 214 -1.36 10.53 -3.46
C THR A 214 -0.90 9.49 -4.47
N PHE A 215 -0.93 8.22 -4.06
CA PHE A 215 -0.94 7.08 -4.98
C PHE A 215 -2.39 6.79 -5.38
N ASN A 216 -2.65 6.66 -6.68
CA ASN A 216 -3.88 6.07 -7.21
C ASN A 216 -3.53 4.79 -7.99
N PHE A 217 -4.45 3.82 -8.01
CA PHE A 217 -4.21 2.49 -8.58
C PHE A 217 -4.95 2.25 -9.90
N HIS A 218 -5.59 3.27 -10.49
CA HIS A 218 -6.47 3.07 -11.65
C HIS A 218 -5.72 2.53 -12.86
N HIS A 219 -4.50 3.01 -13.12
CA HIS A 219 -3.64 2.53 -14.22
C HIS A 219 -3.21 1.07 -14.06
N LEU A 220 -3.29 0.51 -12.85
CA LEU A 220 -2.97 -0.89 -12.54
C LEU A 220 -4.22 -1.77 -12.51
N LYS A 221 -5.38 -1.29 -12.99
CA LYS A 221 -6.64 -2.05 -13.10
C LYS A 221 -7.10 -2.20 -14.56
N VAL A 222 -6.32 -1.74 -15.52
CA VAL A 222 -6.64 -1.78 -16.97
C VAL A 222 -6.63 -3.19 -17.58
N ASP A 223 -6.19 -4.18 -16.81
CA ASP A 223 -6.18 -5.61 -17.15
C ASP A 223 -7.15 -6.41 -16.26
N TYR A 224 -8.09 -5.76 -15.56
CA TYR A 224 -9.11 -6.41 -14.71
C TYR A 224 -10.47 -6.42 -15.43
N PRO A 225 -10.81 -7.48 -16.17
CA PRO A 225 -12.08 -7.54 -16.89
C PRO A 225 -13.23 -7.55 -15.89
N GLY A 226 -14.20 -6.64 -16.06
CA GLY A 226 -15.32 -6.49 -15.12
C GLY A 226 -14.89 -6.07 -13.70
N GLY A 227 -13.65 -5.57 -13.52
CA GLY A 227 -13.09 -5.27 -12.20
C GLY A 227 -12.58 -6.50 -11.44
N GLU A 228 -12.58 -7.68 -12.06
CA GLU A 228 -12.13 -8.91 -11.42
C GLU A 228 -10.59 -9.05 -11.44
N LYS A 229 -9.94 -8.70 -10.33
CA LYS A 229 -8.47 -8.82 -10.11
C LYS A 229 -7.92 -10.21 -10.45
N TRP A 230 -8.71 -11.26 -10.17
CA TRP A 230 -8.26 -12.65 -10.30
C TRP A 230 -8.53 -13.27 -11.68
N THR A 231 -8.91 -12.47 -12.67
CA THR A 231 -9.22 -12.93 -14.02
C THR A 231 -8.15 -12.42 -15.00
N LEU A 232 -7.54 -13.32 -15.76
CA LEU A 232 -6.49 -12.97 -16.71
C LEU A 232 -7.09 -12.28 -17.94
N ALA A 233 -6.63 -11.06 -18.20
CA ALA A 233 -6.88 -10.35 -19.45
C ALA A 233 -5.60 -9.66 -19.94
N ARG A 234 -5.63 -9.25 -21.21
CA ARG A 234 -4.60 -8.33 -21.74
C ARG A 234 -4.90 -6.91 -21.25
N PRO A 235 -3.89 -6.10 -20.96
CA PRO A 235 -4.10 -4.71 -20.58
C PRO A 235 -4.73 -3.91 -21.71
N ASP A 236 -5.72 -3.09 -21.39
CA ASP A 236 -6.26 -2.10 -22.30
C ASP A 236 -5.34 -0.86 -22.31
N TYR A 237 -4.46 -0.80 -23.31
CA TYR A 237 -3.53 0.32 -23.49
C TYR A 237 -4.23 1.64 -23.89
N VAL A 238 -5.43 1.58 -24.47
CA VAL A 238 -6.21 2.80 -24.79
C VAL A 238 -6.77 3.37 -23.49
N ALA A 239 -7.38 2.52 -22.65
CA ALA A 239 -7.83 2.91 -21.32
C ALA A 239 -6.67 3.43 -20.46
N LEU A 240 -5.49 2.78 -20.50
CA LEU A 240 -4.30 3.24 -19.78
C LEU A 240 -3.90 4.67 -20.16
N LYS A 241 -3.84 4.98 -21.46
CA LYS A 241 -3.53 6.34 -21.94
C LYS A 241 -4.61 7.34 -21.54
N ALA A 242 -5.88 6.96 -21.61
CA ALA A 242 -6.99 7.80 -21.20
C ALA A 242 -6.92 8.13 -19.70
N LEU A 243 -6.60 7.14 -18.85
CA LEU A 243 -6.40 7.32 -17.42
C LEU A 243 -5.21 8.24 -17.12
N PHE A 244 -4.06 8.03 -17.76
CA PHE A 244 -2.92 8.93 -17.59
C PHE A 244 -3.24 10.36 -18.01
N ARG A 245 -3.95 10.56 -19.13
CA ARG A 245 -4.41 11.89 -19.51
C ARG A 245 -5.33 12.49 -18.45
N HIS A 246 -6.32 11.73 -17.98
CA HIS A 246 -7.30 12.18 -16.99
C HIS A 246 -6.61 12.63 -15.69
N TRP A 247 -5.74 11.81 -15.12
CA TRP A 247 -5.02 12.12 -13.89
C TRP A 247 -4.00 13.26 -14.06
N GLN A 248 -3.25 13.27 -15.17
CA GLN A 248 -2.27 14.33 -15.43
C GLN A 248 -2.97 15.69 -15.60
N GLN A 249 -4.02 15.77 -16.43
CA GLN A 249 -4.76 17.01 -16.65
C GLN A 249 -5.55 17.45 -15.42
N GLY A 250 -6.16 16.49 -14.72
CA GLY A 250 -6.96 16.73 -13.54
C GLY A 250 -6.16 17.24 -12.34
N MET A 251 -4.94 16.72 -12.15
CA MET A 251 -4.09 17.12 -11.01
C MET A 251 -3.24 18.36 -11.33
N HIS A 252 -3.00 18.67 -12.60
CA HIS A 252 -2.14 19.79 -13.01
C HIS A 252 -2.58 21.12 -12.38
N ASN A 253 -1.63 21.83 -11.74
CA ASN A 253 -1.84 23.09 -11.00
C ASN A 253 -2.87 23.03 -9.86
N ARG A 254 -3.27 21.83 -9.43
CA ARG A 254 -4.23 21.64 -8.33
C ARG A 254 -3.67 20.77 -7.22
N ALA A 255 -3.01 19.69 -7.60
CA ALA A 255 -2.49 18.69 -6.67
C ALA A 255 -1.25 17.97 -7.24
N TRP A 256 -0.65 17.07 -6.45
CA TRP A 256 0.56 16.36 -6.84
C TRP A 256 0.40 14.84 -6.93
N ASN A 257 0.90 14.25 -8.02
CA ASN A 257 0.85 12.81 -8.25
C ASN A 257 2.09 12.09 -7.69
N ALA A 258 1.88 10.94 -7.05
CA ALA A 258 2.91 9.92 -6.89
C ALA A 258 2.85 8.95 -8.10
N LEU A 259 3.94 8.89 -8.86
CA LEU A 259 4.02 8.10 -10.11
C LEU A 259 4.73 6.78 -9.82
N PHE A 260 4.08 5.65 -10.07
CA PHE A 260 4.66 4.33 -9.86
C PHE A 260 4.10 3.31 -10.84
N TRP A 261 4.87 2.25 -11.09
CA TRP A 261 4.40 1.04 -11.76
C TRP A 261 4.31 -0.15 -10.82
N CYS A 262 5.30 -0.28 -9.94
CA CYS A 262 5.47 -1.42 -9.06
C CYS A 262 5.43 -0.97 -7.60
N ASN A 263 4.94 -1.85 -6.75
CA ASN A 263 5.14 -1.87 -5.31
C ASN A 263 5.20 -3.35 -4.86
N HIS A 264 5.04 -3.64 -3.58
CA HIS A 264 5.08 -5.01 -3.06
C HIS A 264 3.81 -5.83 -3.40
N ASP A 265 2.67 -5.20 -3.68
CA ASP A 265 1.38 -5.84 -4.00
C ASP A 265 1.12 -6.03 -5.49
N GLN A 266 1.94 -5.43 -6.34
CA GLN A 266 1.71 -5.37 -7.78
C GLN A 266 2.70 -6.28 -8.53
N PRO A 267 2.25 -6.94 -9.62
CA PRO A 267 3.15 -7.69 -10.49
C PRO A 267 4.27 -6.83 -11.04
N ARG A 268 5.41 -7.45 -11.35
CA ARG A 268 6.53 -6.76 -12.01
C ARG A 268 6.07 -6.21 -13.35
N ILE A 269 6.25 -4.90 -13.56
CA ILE A 269 5.66 -4.20 -14.71
C ILE A 269 6.13 -4.73 -16.06
N VAL A 270 7.40 -5.15 -16.16
CA VAL A 270 7.96 -5.73 -17.39
C VAL A 270 7.21 -7.00 -17.78
N SER A 271 6.85 -7.83 -16.81
CA SER A 271 6.05 -9.04 -17.02
C SER A 271 4.59 -8.76 -17.28
N ARG A 272 4.07 -7.64 -16.74
CA ARG A 272 2.66 -7.31 -16.79
C ARG A 272 2.29 -6.58 -18.09
N PHE A 273 2.96 -5.47 -18.37
CA PHE A 273 2.63 -4.56 -19.49
C PHE A 273 3.72 -4.49 -20.55
N GLY A 274 4.86 -5.15 -20.31
CA GLY A 274 5.99 -5.22 -21.23
C GLY A 274 6.13 -6.58 -21.90
N ASP A 275 7.38 -7.01 -22.04
CA ASP A 275 7.77 -8.31 -22.58
C ASP A 275 8.80 -8.96 -21.66
N GLU A 276 8.72 -10.27 -21.42
CA GLU A 276 9.71 -11.00 -20.61
C GLU A 276 10.83 -11.64 -21.44
N GLY A 277 10.65 -11.72 -22.76
CA GLY A 277 11.53 -12.40 -23.70
C GLY A 277 12.57 -11.47 -24.34
N GLU A 278 12.60 -11.47 -25.67
CA GLU A 278 13.57 -10.74 -26.49
C GLU A 278 13.60 -9.24 -26.17
N TYR A 279 12.44 -8.64 -25.95
CA TYR A 279 12.29 -7.19 -25.79
C TYR A 279 12.32 -6.73 -24.35
N ARG A 280 12.61 -7.60 -23.38
CA ARG A 280 12.59 -7.28 -21.94
C ARG A 280 13.28 -5.97 -21.57
N VAL A 281 14.51 -5.77 -22.04
CA VAL A 281 15.28 -4.56 -21.73
C VAL A 281 14.67 -3.33 -22.38
N THR A 282 14.20 -3.45 -23.62
CA THR A 282 13.58 -2.36 -24.37
C THR A 282 12.23 -1.97 -23.74
N ALA A 283 11.40 -2.95 -23.40
CA ALA A 283 10.12 -2.75 -22.72
C ALA A 283 10.31 -2.10 -21.35
N ALA A 284 11.24 -2.58 -20.52
CA ALA A 284 11.55 -1.99 -19.22
C ALA A 284 11.91 -0.49 -19.32
N LYS A 285 12.77 -0.15 -20.29
CA LYS A 285 13.17 1.25 -20.53
C LYS A 285 12.00 2.10 -21.02
N MET A 286 11.18 1.57 -21.93
CA MET A 286 10.00 2.25 -22.45
C MET A 286 9.02 2.57 -21.33
N LEU A 287 8.68 1.60 -20.49
CA LEU A 287 7.79 1.76 -19.35
C LEU A 287 8.31 2.79 -18.36
N ALA A 288 9.61 2.77 -18.07
CA ALA A 288 10.23 3.78 -17.22
C ALA A 288 10.17 5.19 -17.85
N MET A 289 10.39 5.32 -19.17
CA MET A 289 10.30 6.62 -19.84
C MET A 289 8.88 7.19 -19.83
N VAL A 290 7.86 6.34 -20.03
CA VAL A 290 6.45 6.75 -19.94
C VAL A 290 6.17 7.33 -18.55
N LEU A 291 6.54 6.61 -17.48
CA LEU A 291 6.28 7.05 -16.11
C LEU A 291 7.09 8.29 -15.73
N HIS A 292 8.40 8.25 -15.96
CA HIS A 292 9.31 9.36 -15.62
C HIS A 292 9.18 10.56 -16.57
N GLY A 293 8.33 10.50 -17.59
CA GLY A 293 7.98 11.64 -18.44
C GLY A 293 6.83 12.50 -17.91
N MET A 294 6.03 11.98 -16.97
CA MET A 294 4.81 12.62 -16.47
C MET A 294 5.07 13.61 -15.31
N GLN A 295 4.16 14.55 -15.05
CA GLN A 295 4.21 15.41 -13.87
C GLN A 295 3.92 14.62 -12.60
N GLY A 296 4.80 14.73 -11.61
CA GLY A 296 4.69 14.06 -10.32
C GLY A 296 6.04 13.53 -9.82
N THR A 297 6.01 12.88 -8.66
CA THR A 297 7.18 12.26 -8.02
C THR A 297 7.27 10.78 -8.41
N PRO A 298 8.30 10.35 -9.15
CA PRO A 298 8.46 8.94 -9.51
C PRO A 298 8.97 8.09 -8.34
N TYR A 299 8.38 6.92 -8.19
CA TYR A 299 8.79 5.85 -7.28
C TYR A 299 9.30 4.68 -8.10
N ILE A 300 10.41 4.09 -7.65
CA ILE A 300 11.02 2.90 -8.25
C ILE A 300 11.00 1.83 -7.18
N TYR A 301 10.39 0.68 -7.48
CA TYR A 301 10.38 -0.45 -6.56
C TYR A 301 11.65 -1.31 -6.73
N GLN A 302 12.19 -1.86 -5.64
CA GLN A 302 13.42 -2.63 -5.67
C GLN A 302 13.38 -3.78 -6.69
N GLY A 303 14.30 -3.78 -7.65
CA GLY A 303 14.35 -4.73 -8.75
C GLY A 303 13.73 -4.24 -10.07
N GLU A 304 12.90 -3.19 -10.03
CA GLU A 304 12.37 -2.54 -11.24
C GLU A 304 13.52 -1.95 -12.07
N GLU A 305 14.52 -1.38 -11.42
CA GLU A 305 15.66 -0.77 -12.06
C GLU A 305 16.50 -1.75 -12.86
N ILE A 306 16.48 -3.05 -12.54
CA ILE A 306 17.16 -4.10 -13.31
C ILE A 306 16.21 -4.87 -14.24
N GLY A 307 14.93 -4.48 -14.28
CA GLY A 307 13.88 -5.14 -15.05
C GLY A 307 13.62 -6.56 -14.58
N MET A 308 13.53 -6.78 -13.26
CA MET A 308 13.10 -8.06 -12.67
C MET A 308 11.74 -8.46 -13.22
N THR A 309 11.57 -9.77 -13.44
CA THR A 309 10.34 -10.39 -13.95
C THR A 309 9.59 -11.12 -12.83
N ASN A 310 8.33 -11.47 -13.10
CA ASN A 310 7.55 -12.37 -12.25
C ASN A 310 8.25 -13.74 -12.11
N PRO A 311 8.06 -14.44 -10.97
CA PRO A 311 8.79 -15.67 -10.69
C PRO A 311 8.22 -16.92 -11.39
N HIS A 312 6.95 -16.89 -11.82
CA HIS A 312 6.25 -18.03 -12.45
C HIS A 312 6.31 -19.35 -11.65
N PHE A 313 6.14 -19.27 -10.33
CA PHE A 313 6.11 -20.48 -9.48
C PHE A 313 5.00 -21.44 -9.91
N SER A 314 5.31 -22.74 -9.85
CA SER A 314 4.44 -23.80 -10.36
C SER A 314 3.68 -24.56 -9.27
N SER A 315 3.99 -24.33 -7.99
CA SER A 315 3.33 -24.96 -6.84
C SER A 315 2.79 -23.92 -5.86
N ILE A 316 1.61 -24.19 -5.26
CA ILE A 316 1.07 -23.37 -4.17
C ILE A 316 2.02 -23.28 -2.98
N SER A 317 2.81 -24.33 -2.77
CA SER A 317 3.79 -24.42 -1.70
C SER A 317 4.96 -23.45 -1.86
N ASP A 318 5.08 -22.76 -2.99
CA ASP A 318 6.10 -21.74 -3.24
C ASP A 318 5.56 -20.33 -2.94
N TYR A 319 4.24 -20.15 -2.91
CA TYR A 319 3.58 -18.91 -2.52
C TYR A 319 3.49 -18.80 -0.99
N ARG A 320 3.66 -17.59 -0.47
CA ARG A 320 3.69 -17.30 0.98
C ARG A 320 2.59 -16.34 1.41
N ASP A 321 2.01 -15.62 0.48
CA ASP A 321 1.01 -14.60 0.73
C ASP A 321 -0.36 -15.21 1.08
N VAL A 322 -1.01 -14.63 2.08
CA VAL A 322 -2.30 -15.07 2.61
C VAL A 322 -3.41 -14.90 1.57
N GLU A 323 -3.42 -13.78 0.82
CA GLU A 323 -4.43 -13.53 -0.21
C GLU A 323 -4.41 -14.62 -1.30
N SER A 324 -3.21 -15.05 -1.69
CA SER A 324 -2.97 -16.11 -2.67
C SER A 324 -3.46 -17.47 -2.20
N HIS A 325 -3.22 -17.83 -0.92
CA HIS A 325 -3.69 -19.08 -0.33
C HIS A 325 -5.20 -19.10 -0.17
N ASN A 326 -5.80 -18.02 0.35
CA ASN A 326 -7.25 -17.89 0.51
C ASN A 326 -7.97 -18.02 -0.83
N MET A 327 -7.50 -17.29 -1.85
CA MET A 327 -8.07 -17.36 -3.19
C MET A 327 -7.93 -18.76 -3.82
N PHE A 328 -6.82 -19.45 -3.58
CA PHE A 328 -6.65 -20.82 -4.05
C PHE A 328 -7.68 -21.77 -3.42
N ILE A 329 -7.90 -21.65 -2.11
CA ILE A 329 -8.90 -22.45 -1.38
C ILE A 329 -10.31 -22.16 -1.90
N GLU A 330 -10.69 -20.88 -2.02
CA GLU A 330 -12.01 -20.47 -2.53
C GLU A 330 -12.26 -21.01 -3.95
N ARG A 331 -11.29 -20.88 -4.86
CA ARG A 331 -11.45 -21.35 -6.24
C ARG A 331 -11.46 -22.87 -6.36
N ALA A 332 -10.71 -23.57 -5.52
CA ALA A 332 -10.74 -25.03 -5.46
C ALA A 332 -12.12 -25.53 -4.99
N ALA A 333 -12.74 -24.85 -4.02
CA ALA A 333 -14.09 -25.16 -3.54
C ALA A 333 -15.17 -24.94 -4.61
N GLN A 334 -14.97 -23.98 -5.52
CA GLN A 334 -15.87 -23.70 -6.66
C GLN A 334 -15.74 -24.70 -7.84
N GLY A 335 -15.02 -25.81 -7.67
CA GLY A 335 -14.92 -26.86 -8.69
C GLY A 335 -14.05 -26.50 -9.91
N LYS A 336 -13.31 -25.38 -9.89
CA LYS A 336 -12.31 -25.08 -10.92
C LYS A 336 -11.15 -26.05 -10.74
N ALA A 337 -10.89 -26.89 -11.76
CA ALA A 337 -9.86 -27.92 -11.73
C ALA A 337 -8.52 -27.38 -11.20
N ARG A 338 -7.90 -28.13 -10.26
CA ARG A 338 -6.64 -27.78 -9.56
C ARG A 338 -5.49 -27.38 -10.49
N THR A 339 -5.52 -27.73 -11.77
CA THR A 339 -4.51 -27.41 -12.79
C THR A 339 -4.73 -26.07 -13.52
N ASN A 340 -5.97 -25.55 -13.57
CA ASN A 340 -6.31 -24.33 -14.32
C ASN A 340 -6.39 -23.05 -13.45
N CYS A 341 -6.31 -23.21 -12.13
CA CYS A 341 -6.32 -22.08 -11.21
C CYS A 341 -5.03 -21.22 -11.27
N TRP A 342 -3.92 -21.80 -11.76
CA TRP A 342 -2.57 -21.21 -11.74
C TRP A 342 -2.28 -20.24 -12.88
N ARG A 343 -2.75 -20.54 -14.09
CA ARG A 343 -2.41 -19.77 -15.29
C ARG A 343 -3.27 -18.52 -15.46
N SER A 344 -4.36 -18.40 -14.70
CA SER A 344 -5.51 -17.56 -15.02
C SER A 344 -5.61 -16.25 -14.24
N SER A 345 -4.55 -15.77 -13.56
CA SER A 345 -4.57 -14.44 -12.93
C SER A 345 -3.22 -13.68 -12.97
N PRO A 346 -3.23 -12.35 -13.14
CA PRO A 346 -2.08 -11.48 -12.89
C PRO A 346 -1.77 -11.35 -11.39
N ALA A 347 -2.77 -11.38 -10.51
CA ALA A 347 -2.64 -11.23 -9.06
C ALA A 347 -1.91 -12.41 -8.39
N SER A 348 -2.14 -13.64 -8.87
CA SER A 348 -1.36 -14.80 -8.44
C SER A 348 0.12 -14.72 -8.81
N ARG A 349 0.53 -13.77 -9.66
CA ARG A 349 1.92 -13.52 -10.03
C ARG A 349 2.53 -12.30 -9.33
N ALA A 350 1.71 -11.58 -8.55
CA ALA A 350 2.06 -10.33 -7.89
C ALA A 350 2.86 -10.51 -6.61
N THR A 351 2.68 -11.65 -5.93
CA THR A 351 3.22 -11.84 -4.58
C THR A 351 4.72 -12.09 -4.60
N THR A 352 5.41 -10.96 -4.61
CA THR A 352 6.82 -10.82 -4.27
C THR A 352 7.00 -10.58 -2.77
N ALA A 353 6.12 -11.15 -1.92
CA ALA A 353 6.40 -11.46 -0.51
C ALA A 353 7.55 -12.49 -0.43
N ALA A 354 8.68 -12.08 -1.00
CA ALA A 354 9.85 -12.84 -1.36
C ALA A 354 10.87 -12.60 -0.26
N ARG A 355 10.45 -12.74 1.01
CA ARG A 355 11.41 -12.64 2.10
C ARG A 355 12.29 -13.89 2.18
N ARG A 356 11.97 -14.98 1.46
CA ARG A 356 12.80 -16.21 1.36
C ARG A 356 12.31 -17.23 0.30
N CYS A 357 12.19 -16.87 -0.97
CA CYS A 357 12.01 -17.90 -2.01
C CYS A 357 13.39 -18.40 -2.48
N ARG A 358 13.71 -19.67 -2.20
CA ARG A 358 14.86 -20.35 -2.81
C ARG A 358 14.53 -20.60 -4.30
N GLY A 359 15.42 -20.20 -5.21
CA GLY A 359 15.45 -20.77 -6.56
C GLY A 359 15.14 -19.86 -7.74
N THR A 360 14.87 -18.56 -7.57
CA THR A 360 14.85 -17.66 -8.74
C THR A 360 16.30 -17.49 -9.25
N PRO A 361 16.60 -17.66 -10.55
CA PRO A 361 17.91 -17.31 -11.09
C PRO A 361 18.15 -15.82 -10.85
N ALA A 362 18.92 -15.49 -9.82
CA ALA A 362 19.15 -14.12 -9.42
C ALA A 362 20.00 -13.42 -10.48
N ARG A 363 19.38 -12.58 -11.31
CA ARG A 363 20.12 -11.56 -12.05
C ARG A 363 20.52 -10.49 -11.05
N THR A 364 21.80 -10.44 -10.72
CA THR A 364 22.33 -9.57 -9.67
C THR A 364 22.59 -8.16 -10.19
N VAL A 365 22.52 -7.17 -9.29
CA VAL A 365 22.90 -5.77 -9.55
C VAL A 365 24.32 -5.66 -10.13
N ALA A 366 25.20 -6.59 -9.77
CA ALA A 366 26.56 -6.68 -10.32
C ALA A 366 26.57 -6.88 -11.85
N SER A 367 25.67 -7.71 -12.40
CA SER A 367 25.57 -7.88 -13.85
C SER A 367 25.02 -6.65 -14.58
N ALA A 368 24.16 -5.87 -13.90
CA ALA A 368 23.51 -4.69 -14.46
C ALA A 368 24.38 -3.43 -14.44
N THR A 369 25.33 -3.33 -13.51
CA THR A 369 26.25 -2.18 -13.38
C THR A 369 27.38 -2.19 -14.42
N VAL A 370 27.77 -3.36 -14.93
CA VAL A 370 28.82 -3.50 -15.96
C VAL A 370 28.34 -3.08 -17.36
N SER A 371 27.05 -3.22 -17.66
CA SER A 371 26.49 -2.87 -18.98
C SER A 371 25.98 -1.42 -19.03
N ARG A 372 26.66 -0.57 -19.81
CA ARG A 372 26.23 0.84 -20.07
C ARG A 372 24.84 0.95 -20.71
N GLY A 373 24.33 -0.14 -21.30
CA GLY A 373 23.00 -0.23 -21.90
C GLY A 373 21.95 -0.92 -21.02
N SER A 374 22.23 -1.21 -19.74
CA SER A 374 21.27 -1.88 -18.86
C SER A 374 20.05 -1.02 -18.54
N ALA A 375 18.95 -1.66 -18.09
CA ALA A 375 17.79 -0.95 -17.54
C ALA A 375 18.22 -0.02 -16.38
N LEU A 376 19.15 -0.49 -15.54
CA LEU A 376 19.67 0.24 -14.38
C LEU A 376 20.30 1.57 -14.80
N ALA A 377 21.18 1.54 -15.81
CA ALA A 377 21.87 2.73 -16.27
C ALA A 377 20.91 3.83 -16.81
N ILE A 378 19.73 3.47 -17.31
CA ILE A 378 18.76 4.44 -17.83
C ILE A 378 17.79 4.90 -16.73
N ILE A 379 17.24 3.96 -15.96
CA ILE A 379 16.23 4.21 -14.92
C ILE A 379 16.82 4.99 -13.74
N THR A 380 18.03 4.67 -13.27
CA THR A 380 18.58 5.29 -12.05
C THR A 380 19.66 6.34 -12.29
N ARG A 381 20.31 6.35 -13.47
CA ARG A 381 21.37 7.35 -13.78
C ARG A 381 21.00 8.38 -14.83
N ARG A 382 20.12 8.10 -15.81
CA ARG A 382 19.80 9.06 -16.89
C ARG A 382 18.44 9.74 -16.74
N SER A 383 17.37 9.03 -16.39
CA SER A 383 16.04 9.65 -16.22
C SER A 383 15.96 10.50 -14.95
N THR A 384 16.46 9.96 -13.83
CA THR A 384 16.59 10.66 -12.53
C THR A 384 17.52 11.87 -12.63
N SER A 385 18.68 11.74 -13.30
CA SER A 385 19.59 12.87 -13.47
C SER A 385 18.98 13.94 -14.37
N ARG A 386 18.37 13.59 -15.51
CA ARG A 386 17.71 14.57 -16.39
C ARG A 386 16.61 15.37 -15.68
N ARG A 387 15.90 14.77 -14.72
CA ARG A 387 14.99 15.50 -13.84
C ARG A 387 15.75 16.46 -12.91
N ARG A 388 16.80 16.01 -12.22
CA ARG A 388 17.63 16.87 -11.36
C ARG A 388 18.18 18.12 -12.07
N TRP A 389 18.54 18.01 -13.35
CA TRP A 389 19.05 19.14 -14.15
C TRP A 389 17.98 20.14 -14.59
N ARG A 390 16.69 19.81 -14.47
CA ARG A 390 15.58 20.71 -14.83
C ARG A 390 14.72 21.14 -13.64
N THR A 391 14.80 20.43 -12.50
CA THR A 391 14.13 20.76 -11.22
C THR A 391 14.76 19.91 -10.09
N PRO A 392 15.03 20.41 -8.88
CA PRO A 392 15.69 19.60 -7.85
C PRO A 392 14.75 18.54 -7.26
N ILE A 393 15.00 17.23 -7.50
CA ILE A 393 14.23 16.13 -6.88
C ILE A 393 15.16 15.02 -6.33
N ARG A 394 14.76 14.53 -5.14
CA ARG A 394 15.39 13.50 -4.29
C ARG A 394 14.84 12.09 -4.64
N CYS A 395 15.70 11.07 -4.65
CA CYS A 395 15.28 9.67 -4.85
C CYS A 395 14.84 9.07 -3.51
N PHE A 396 13.75 8.31 -3.52
CA PHE A 396 13.18 7.59 -2.38
C PHE A 396 13.23 6.09 -2.61
N MET A 397 13.61 5.32 -1.60
CA MET A 397 13.42 3.87 -1.50
C MET A 397 12.50 3.63 -0.30
N PRO A 398 11.29 3.09 -0.46
CA PRO A 398 10.47 2.68 0.68
C PRO A 398 11.11 1.45 1.31
N ILE A 399 11.37 1.51 2.63
CA ILE A 399 11.74 0.37 3.45
C ILE A 399 10.50 0.05 4.27
N SER A 400 9.83 -1.06 3.98
CA SER A 400 8.73 -1.59 4.78
C SER A 400 9.31 -2.22 6.06
N SER A 401 8.86 -1.73 7.21
CA SER A 401 9.16 -2.24 8.56
C SER A 401 8.44 -3.53 8.89
#